data_AF-A0A958LY36-F1
#
_entry.id   AF-A0A958LY36-F1
#
_cell.length_a   1.000
_cell.length_b   1.000
_cell.length_c   1.000
_cell.angle_alpha   90.00
_cell.angle_beta   90.00
_cell.angle_gamma   90.00
#
_symmetry.space_group_name_H-M   'P 1'
#
loop_
_entity.id
_entity.type
_entity.pdbx_description
1 polymer ?
#
loop_
_entity_poly.entity_id
_entity_poly.type
_entity_poly.pdbx_seq_one_letter_code
_entity_poly.pdbx_strand_id
1 'polypeptide(L)' 'MSPEQFKYIRESFGLTQNELATCLGLHQKTISQYEIGFRKPGPTVVIVMNLLQQVSHSQSQKLLDLMEQISEKVKNGN' A
#
# COMPACT_ATOMS: atom_id res chain seq x y z
N MET A 1 2.60 12.05 5.82
CA MET A 1 1.65 11.08 6.41
C MET A 1 2.27 10.52 7.67
N SER A 2 1.50 10.44 8.77
CA SER A 2 1.97 9.85 10.02
C SER A 2 1.96 8.30 9.95
N PRO A 3 2.71 7.60 10.81
CA PRO A 3 2.67 6.14 10.90
C PRO A 3 1.26 5.59 11.16
N GLU A 4 0.49 6.26 12.01
CA GLU A 4 -0.88 5.89 12.38
C GLU A 4 -1.84 6.05 11.21
N GLN A 5 -1.71 7.15 10.45
CA GLN A 5 -2.50 7.37 9.23
C GLN A 5 -2.20 6.29 8.18
N PHE A 6 -0.93 5.93 8.00
CA PHE A 6 -0.53 4.90 7.05
C PHE A 6 -1.15 3.54 7.41
N LYS A 7 -1.03 3.15 8.68
CA LYS A 7 -1.60 1.91 9.22
C LYS A 7 -3.13 1.89 9.09
N TYR A 8 -3.79 2.99 9.44
CA TYR A 8 -5.24 3.12 9.34
C TYR A 8 -5.76 2.89 7.92
N ILE A 9 -5.09 3.48 6.91
CA ILE A 9 -5.46 3.28 5.50
C ILE A 9 -5.39 1.80 5.14
N ARG A 10 -4.27 1.14 5.46
CA ARG A 10 -4.11 -0.30 5.19
C ARG A 10 -5.24 -1.11 5.81
N GLU A 11 -5.52 -0.87 7.09
CA GLU A 11 -6.52 -1.62 7.85
C GLU A 11 -7.94 -1.33 7.40
N SER A 12 -8.23 -0.13 6.89
CA SER A 12 -9.54 0.20 6.31
C SER A 12 -9.87 -0.60 5.05
N PHE A 13 -8.86 -1.12 4.36
CA PHE A 13 -9.02 -2.05 3.22
C PHE A 13 -8.88 -3.51 3.61
N GLY A 14 -8.75 -3.83 4.92
CA GLY A 14 -8.62 -5.20 5.41
C GLY A 14 -7.29 -5.89 5.02
N LEU A 15 -6.29 -5.12 4.57
CA LEU A 15 -5.03 -5.67 4.07
C LEU A 15 -4.06 -5.99 5.20
N THR A 16 -3.34 -7.10 5.08
CA THR A 16 -2.11 -7.38 5.81
C THR A 16 -0.96 -6.49 5.32
N GLN A 17 0.10 -6.36 6.12
CA GLN A 17 1.30 -5.64 5.69
C GLN A 17 1.95 -6.25 4.44
N ASN A 18 1.81 -7.56 4.23
CA ASN A 18 2.38 -8.25 3.07
C ASN A 18 1.56 -8.01 1.78
N GLU A 19 0.23 -7.97 1.89
CA GLU A 19 -0.65 -7.66 0.74
C GLU A 19 -0.44 -6.21 0.28
N LEU A 20 -0.40 -5.25 1.21
CA LEU A 20 -0.09 -3.86 0.85
C LEU A 20 1.33 -3.74 0.27
N ALA A 21 2.31 -4.48 0.82
CA ALA A 21 3.66 -4.50 0.27
C ALA A 21 3.68 -5.00 -1.17
N THR A 22 2.92 -6.06 -1.47
CA THR A 22 2.75 -6.58 -2.83
C THR A 22 2.12 -5.52 -3.73
N CYS A 23 1.04 -4.87 -3.32
CA CYS A 23 0.42 -3.80 -4.11
C CYS A 23 1.41 -2.67 -4.43
N LEU A 24 2.26 -2.29 -3.47
CA LEU A 24 3.22 -1.19 -3.62
C LEU A 24 4.56 -1.61 -4.26
N GLY A 25 4.77 -2.90 -4.54
CA GLY A 25 6.07 -3.40 -5.02
C GLY A 25 7.20 -3.23 -4.02
N LEU A 26 6.90 -3.36 -2.71
CA LEU A 26 7.84 -3.20 -1.60
C LEU A 26 8.01 -4.51 -0.83
N HIS A 27 9.05 -4.59 0.00
CA HIS A 27 9.15 -5.64 1.02
C HIS A 27 8.20 -5.35 2.20
N GLN A 28 7.58 -6.37 2.78
CA GLN A 28 6.73 -6.25 3.98
C GLN A 28 7.44 -5.50 5.13
N LYS A 29 8.74 -5.71 5.32
CA LYS A 29 9.54 -4.98 6.32
C LYS A 29 9.52 -3.47 6.11
N THR A 30 9.44 -3.01 4.86
CA THR A 30 9.34 -1.58 4.54
C THR A 30 8.00 -1.00 5.03
N ILE A 31 6.90 -1.74 4.85
CA ILE A 31 5.58 -1.36 5.37
C ILE A 31 5.61 -1.28 6.90
N SER A 32 6.15 -2.30 7.57
CA SER A 32 6.33 -2.29 9.03
C SER A 32 7.12 -1.07 9.50
N GLN A 33 8.22 -0.72 8.83
CA GLN A 33 9.03 0.45 9.15
C GLN A 33 8.29 1.78 8.96
N TYR A 34 7.37 1.87 7.99
CA TYR A 34 6.51 3.04 7.83
C TYR A 34 5.50 3.15 8.99
N GLU A 35 4.89 2.04 9.38
CA GLU A 35 3.85 1.99 10.43
C GLU A 35 4.36 2.22 11.85
N ILE A 36 5.66 2.00 12.10
CA ILE A 36 6.31 2.32 13.39
C ILE A 36 7.09 3.64 13.36
N GLY A 37 7.09 4.35 12.22
CA GLY A 37 7.80 5.62 12.05
C GLY A 37 9.33 5.52 11.95
N PHE A 38 9.88 4.31 11.86
CA PHE A 38 11.33 4.08 11.67
C PHE A 38 11.81 4.63 10.32
N ARG A 39 10.97 4.52 9.28
CA ARG A 39 11.25 5.05 7.94
C ARG A 39 10.09 5.92 7.49
N LYS A 40 10.39 6.99 6.74
CA LYS A 40 9.36 7.79 6.09
C LYS A 40 9.03 7.23 4.69
N PRO A 41 7.75 7.14 4.29
CA PRO A 41 7.38 6.78 2.93
C PRO A 41 7.83 7.84 1.93
N GLY A 42 8.28 7.40 0.76
CA GLY A 42 8.64 8.30 -0.34
C GLY A 42 7.40 8.95 -0.99
N PRO A 43 7.58 9.97 -1.84
CA PRO A 43 6.48 10.72 -2.45
C PRO A 43 5.46 9.84 -3.18
N THR A 44 5.90 8.86 -3.97
CA THR A 44 5.02 7.95 -4.71
C THR A 44 4.08 7.18 -3.78
N VAL A 45 4.63 6.61 -2.71
CA VAL A 45 3.85 5.87 -1.71
C VAL A 45 2.84 6.82 -1.03
N VAL A 46 3.26 8.03 -0.68
CA VAL A 46 2.36 9.03 -0.08
C VAL A 46 1.22 9.40 -1.03
N ILE A 47 1.49 9.60 -2.32
CA ILE A 47 0.46 9.90 -3.32
C ILE A 47 -0.55 8.76 -3.43
N VAL A 48 -0.07 7.52 -3.55
CA VAL A 48 -0.94 6.33 -3.64
C VAL A 48 -1.82 6.20 -2.40
N MET A 49 -1.23 6.29 -1.20
CA MET A 49 -2.00 6.14 0.04
C MET A 49 -3.06 7.24 0.20
N ASN A 50 -2.76 8.49 -0.20
CA ASN A 50 -3.76 9.56 -0.21
C ASN A 50 -4.85 9.33 -1.27
N LEU A 51 -4.50 8.83 -2.44
CA LEU A 51 -5.45 8.49 -3.49
C LEU A 51 -6.47 7.45 -2.99
N LEU A 52 -6.00 6.40 -2.30
CA LEU A 52 -6.86 5.36 -1.74
C LEU A 52 -7.88 5.92 -0.72
N GLN A 53 -7.57 7.01 -0.01
CA GLN A 53 -8.53 7.65 0.90
C GLN A 53 -9.53 8.59 0.21
N GLN A 54 -9.15 9.21 -0.91
CA GLN A 54 -9.94 10.28 -1.53
C GLN A 54 -11.03 9.77 -2.48
N VAL A 55 -10.88 8.55 -3.01
CA VAL A 55 -11.84 7.94 -3.93
C VAL A 55 -12.79 7.00 -3.19
N SER A 56 -13.88 6.57 -3.86
CA SER A 56 -14.84 5.68 -3.21
C SER A 56 -14.19 4.34 -2.85
N HIS A 57 -14.69 3.68 -1.79
CA HIS A 57 -14.15 2.39 -1.34
C HIS A 57 -14.10 1.35 -2.49
N SER A 58 -15.11 1.32 -3.36
CA SER A 58 -15.15 0.44 -4.53
C SER A 58 -14.07 0.75 -5.57
N GLN A 59 -13.75 2.02 -5.79
CA GLN A 59 -12.69 2.44 -6.71
C GLN A 59 -11.30 2.12 -6.14
N SER A 60 -11.10 2.39 -4.86
CA SER A 60 -9.85 2.04 -4.16
C SER A 60 -9.60 0.55 -4.17
N GLN A 61 -10.63 -0.26 -3.90
CA GLN A 61 -10.51 -1.71 -3.96
C GLN A 61 -10.12 -2.18 -5.36
N LYS A 62 -10.82 -1.70 -6.40
CA LYS A 62 -10.49 -2.05 -7.78
C LYS A 62 -9.06 -1.64 -8.17
N LEU A 63 -8.57 -0.51 -7.66
CA LEU A 63 -7.19 -0.08 -7.86
C LEU A 63 -6.20 -1.03 -7.18
N LEU A 64 -6.45 -1.41 -5.93
CA LEU A 64 -5.62 -2.37 -5.19
C LEU A 64 -5.54 -3.72 -5.92
N ASP A 65 -6.67 -4.23 -6.40
CA ASP A 65 -6.72 -5.48 -7.16
C ASP A 65 -5.86 -5.40 -8.45
N LEU A 66 -5.91 -4.28 -9.17
CA LEU A 66 -5.08 -4.05 -10.37
C LEU A 66 -3.60 -3.97 -10.01
N MET A 67 -3.25 -3.26 -8.93
CA MET A 67 -1.87 -3.11 -8.47
C MET A 67 -1.28 -4.46 -8.06
N GLU A 68 -2.03 -5.29 -7.35
CA GLU A 68 -1.62 -6.65 -6.98
C GLU A 68 -1.39 -7.52 -8.23
N GLN A 69 -2.35 -7.56 -9.16
CA GLN A 69 -2.22 -8.32 -10.41
C GLN A 69 -0.99 -7.92 -11.23
N ILE A 70 -0.70 -6.61 -11.32
CA ILE A 70 0.47 -6.11 -12.04
C ILE A 70 1.75 -6.48 -11.30
N SER A 71 1.79 -6.31 -9.98
CA SER A 71 2.95 -6.68 -9.17
C SER A 71 3.29 -8.17 -9.30
N GLU A 72 2.30 -9.05 -9.21
CA GLU A 72 2.51 -10.49 -9.37
C GLU A 72 3.02 -10.86 -10.77
N LYS A 73 2.52 -10.20 -11.82
CA LYS A 73 3.06 -10.39 -13.18
C LYS A 73 4.52 -9.96 -13.28
N VAL A 74 4.92 -8.87 -12.63
CA VAL A 74 6.32 -8.40 -12.61
C VAL A 74 7.22 -9.36 -11.84
N LYS A 75 6.75 -9.95 -10.74
CA LYS A 75 7.51 -10.96 -9.98
C LYS A 75 7.71 -12.26 -10.79
N ASN A 76 6.69 -12.68 -11.55
CA ASN A 76 6.69 -13.95 -12.29
C ASN A 76 7.29 -13.85 -13.71
N GLY A 77 7.44 -12.63 -14.23
CA GLY A 77 7.92 -12.35 -15.59
C GLY A 77 9.40 -11.97 -15.68
N ASN A 78 10.16 -12.06 -14.58
CA ASN A 78 11.60 -11.84 -14.49
C ASN A 78 12.35 -13.14 -14.18
#